data_AF-A0A653C0D2-F1
#
_entry.id   AF-A0A653C0D2-F1
#
_cell.length_a   1.000
_cell.length_b   1.000
_cell.length_c   1.000
_cell.angle_alpha   90.00
_cell.angle_beta   90.00
_cell.angle_gamma   90.00
#
_symmetry.space_group_name_H-M   'P 1'
#
loop_
_entity.id
_entity.type
_entity.pdbx_description
1 polymer ?
#
loop_
_entity_poly.entity_id
_entity_poly.type
_entity_poly.pdbx_seq_one_letter_code
_entity_poly.pdbx_strand_id
1 'polypeptide(L)'
;MPNVSNIRFNETEDVSLKYAMEPRSKRGVINLYNMIGCATGCRPLSYKGYGCYCGFMGSGFAVDDIDRCCQKHDSCYGWANCPLSGMVYIVPYFWKCVYDQPHCAIDHSIFGGRDSCASKLCECDRQLSLCLQRHSCPQSRPFCTSSPFSK
;
A
#
# COMPACT_ATOMS: atom_id res chain seq x y z
N MET A 1 -7.53 -37.96 38.71
CA MET A 1 -6.82 -39.00 37.93
C MET A 1 -7.82 -40.10 37.61
N PRO A 2 -8.24 -40.21 36.34
CA PRO A 2 -7.77 -41.26 35.43
C PRO A 2 -7.33 -40.66 34.08
N ASN A 3 -6.18 -41.03 33.52
CA ASN A 3 -5.82 -42.22 32.72
C ASN A 3 -5.99 -41.97 31.21
N VAL A 4 -4.86 -41.71 30.57
CA VAL A 4 -4.68 -41.49 29.13
C VAL A 4 -4.52 -42.85 28.47
N SER A 5 -5.51 -43.27 27.69
CA SER A 5 -5.32 -44.33 26.72
C SER A 5 -6.23 -44.12 25.52
N ASN A 6 -5.58 -43.99 24.36
CA ASN A 6 -6.11 -43.91 23.00
C ASN A 6 -6.60 -42.55 22.47
N ILE A 7 -5.64 -41.67 22.15
CA ILE A 7 -5.68 -40.97 20.85
C ILE A 7 -4.25 -40.99 20.30
N ARG A 8 -4.04 -41.64 19.14
CA ARG A 8 -2.82 -41.49 18.34
C ARG A 8 -2.87 -40.11 17.70
N PHE A 9 -1.94 -39.23 18.07
CA PHE A 9 -1.74 -37.98 17.35
C PHE A 9 -0.83 -38.25 16.16
N ASN A 10 -1.34 -38.00 14.95
CA ASN A 10 -0.56 -38.11 13.72
C ASN A 10 0.20 -36.79 13.53
N GLU A 11 1.54 -36.85 13.41
CA GLU A 11 2.47 -35.71 13.41
C GLU A 11 2.41 -34.80 12.16
N THR A 12 1.37 -34.90 11.32
CA THR A 12 1.32 -34.21 10.01
C THR A 12 0.33 -33.05 9.90
N GLU A 13 -0.51 -32.78 10.93
CA GLU A 13 -1.57 -31.75 10.81
C GLU A 13 -1.36 -30.45 11.63
N ASP A 14 -0.39 -30.41 12.56
CA ASP A 14 -0.18 -29.24 13.45
C ASP A 14 0.78 -28.16 12.87
N VAL A 15 1.52 -28.44 11.80
CA VAL A 15 2.44 -27.45 11.20
C VAL A 15 1.68 -26.39 10.39
N SER A 16 0.56 -26.76 9.76
CA SER A 16 -0.22 -25.86 8.90
C SER A 16 -1.03 -24.81 9.67
N LEU A 17 -1.38 -25.08 10.93
CA LEU A 17 -2.19 -24.18 11.76
C LEU A 17 -1.35 -23.15 12.52
N LYS A 18 -0.04 -23.38 12.70
CA LYS A 18 0.87 -22.41 13.33
C LYS A 18 1.25 -21.25 12.41
N TYR A 19 1.23 -21.46 11.09
CA TYR A 19 1.43 -20.39 10.10
C TYR A 19 0.19 -19.52 9.84
N ALA A 20 -0.97 -19.88 10.40
CA ALA A 20 -2.24 -19.17 10.17
C ALA A 20 -2.49 -18.00 11.15
N MET A 21 -1.55 -17.72 12.06
CA MET A 21 -1.68 -16.66 13.07
C MET A 21 -0.54 -15.62 13.00
N GLU A 22 -0.30 -15.06 11.82
CA GLU A 22 0.29 -13.73 11.74
C GLU A 22 -0.84 -12.70 11.80
N PRO A 23 -0.77 -11.65 12.65
CA PRO A 23 -1.83 -10.67 12.77
C PRO A 23 -2.15 -10.13 11.38
N ARG A 24 -3.43 -10.18 10.99
CA ARG A 24 -3.95 -9.60 9.75
C ARG A 24 -3.80 -8.07 9.79
N SER A 25 -2.56 -7.62 9.60
CA SER A 25 -2.18 -6.22 9.57
C SER A 25 -2.81 -5.55 8.36
N LYS A 26 -3.11 -4.26 8.46
CA LYS A 26 -3.71 -3.40 7.43
C LYS A 26 -2.74 -3.23 6.24
N ARG A 27 -2.61 -4.24 5.39
CA ARG A 27 -1.48 -4.41 4.45
C ARG A 27 -1.42 -3.37 3.33
N GLY A 28 -2.54 -2.76 2.90
CA GLY A 28 -2.56 -1.84 1.76
C GLY A 28 -1.68 -0.60 1.97
N VAL A 29 -1.93 0.18 3.02
CA VAL A 29 -1.10 1.38 3.33
C VAL A 29 0.37 1.02 3.63
N ILE A 30 0.60 -0.14 4.25
CA ILE A 30 1.95 -0.62 4.56
C ILE A 30 2.72 -0.95 3.27
N ASN A 31 2.08 -1.63 2.31
CA ASN A 31 2.70 -1.94 1.03
C ASN A 31 3.09 -0.66 0.29
N LEU A 32 2.20 0.34 0.23
CA LEU A 32 2.50 1.65 -0.35
C LEU A 32 3.75 2.27 0.29
N TYR A 33 3.80 2.35 1.63
CA TYR A 33 4.94 2.97 2.32
C TYR A 33 6.24 2.21 2.11
N ASN A 34 6.19 0.88 2.06
CA ASN A 34 7.37 0.08 1.79
C ASN A 34 7.84 0.25 0.33
N MET A 35 6.93 0.39 -0.65
CA MET A 35 7.30 0.70 -2.03
C MET A 35 7.92 2.08 -2.17
N ILE A 36 7.38 3.10 -1.48
CA ILE A 36 7.97 4.44 -1.45
C ILE A 36 9.38 4.35 -0.87
N GLY A 37 9.56 3.64 0.25
CA GLY A 37 10.88 3.43 0.85
C GLY A 37 11.86 2.75 -0.10
N CYS A 38 11.42 1.69 -0.79
CA CYS A 38 12.20 0.99 -1.80
C CYS A 38 12.65 1.91 -2.95
N ALA A 39 11.73 2.69 -3.54
CA ALA A 39 12.05 3.49 -4.71
C ALA A 39 12.86 4.75 -4.37
N THR A 40 12.54 5.40 -3.25
CA THR A 40 13.05 6.75 -2.96
C THR A 40 14.22 6.76 -1.99
N GLY A 41 14.38 5.72 -1.16
CA GLY A 41 15.26 5.75 0.02
C GLY A 41 14.82 6.76 1.10
N CYS A 42 13.73 7.48 0.89
CA CYS A 42 13.21 8.47 1.82
C CYS A 42 12.38 7.83 2.94
N ARG A 43 12.16 8.57 4.04
CA ARG A 43 11.21 8.16 5.08
C ARG A 43 9.79 8.26 4.51
N PRO A 44 9.03 7.15 4.36
CA PRO A 44 7.72 7.19 3.70
C PRO A 44 6.70 8.12 4.38
N LEU A 45 6.81 8.23 5.71
CA LEU A 45 5.97 9.14 6.50
C LEU A 45 6.16 10.61 6.12
N SER A 46 7.27 11.02 5.51
CA SER A 46 7.47 12.41 5.08
C SER A 46 6.42 12.86 4.06
N TYR A 47 5.92 11.95 3.22
CA TYR A 47 4.88 12.23 2.22
C TYR A 47 3.46 12.25 2.80
N LYS A 48 3.24 11.73 4.02
CA LYS A 48 1.90 11.73 4.65
C LYS A 48 1.49 13.15 5.05
N GLY A 49 0.38 13.63 4.49
CA GLY A 49 -0.12 14.98 4.70
C GLY A 49 0.70 16.04 3.98
N TYR A 50 1.35 15.67 2.87
CA TYR A 50 2.11 16.60 2.03
C TYR A 50 1.17 17.24 1.01
N GLY A 51 1.13 18.57 0.97
CA GLY A 51 0.33 19.31 0.00
C GLY A 51 -1.17 19.06 0.12
N CYS A 52 -1.85 19.07 -1.03
CA CYS A 52 -3.29 18.89 -1.14
C CYS A 52 -3.71 17.44 -1.35
N TYR A 53 -2.84 16.58 -1.88
CA TYR A 53 -3.20 15.25 -2.37
C TYR A 53 -2.47 14.10 -1.68
N CYS A 54 -1.28 14.30 -1.11
CA CYS A 54 -0.60 13.20 -0.42
C CYS A 54 -1.23 12.95 0.97
N GLY A 55 -2.44 12.39 1.01
CA GLY A 55 -3.26 12.31 2.22
C GLY A 55 -4.64 11.74 1.92
N PHE A 56 -5.65 12.16 2.71
CA PHE A 56 -7.02 11.72 2.49
C PHE A 56 -7.79 12.76 1.67
N MET A 57 -8.46 12.32 0.59
CA MET A 57 -9.55 13.03 -0.09
C MET A 57 -9.15 14.35 -0.80
N GLY A 58 -7.94 14.40 -1.36
CA GLY A 58 -7.31 15.62 -1.86
C GLY A 58 -8.14 16.45 -2.85
N SER A 59 -7.99 17.77 -2.80
CA SER A 59 -8.75 18.71 -3.63
C SER A 59 -7.98 20.00 -3.92
N GLY A 60 -8.36 20.70 -5.00
CA GLY A 60 -7.77 21.97 -5.40
C GLY A 60 -6.55 21.81 -6.30
N PHE A 61 -5.51 22.62 -6.10
CA PHE A 61 -4.32 22.63 -6.97
C PHE A 61 -3.14 21.97 -6.26
N ALA A 62 -2.47 21.05 -6.95
CA ALA A 62 -1.24 20.46 -6.44
C ALA A 62 -0.20 21.56 -6.19
N VAL A 63 0.38 21.58 -4.99
CA VAL A 63 1.29 22.66 -4.56
C VAL A 63 2.67 22.58 -5.23
N ASP A 64 3.06 21.39 -5.69
CA ASP A 64 4.27 21.12 -6.46
C ASP A 64 4.18 19.75 -7.17
N ASP A 65 5.29 19.26 -7.71
CA ASP A 65 5.35 18.01 -8.46
C ASP A 65 5.24 16.75 -7.58
N ILE A 66 5.65 16.80 -6.31
CA ILE A 66 5.44 15.70 -5.36
C ILE A 66 3.94 15.55 -5.11
N ASP A 67 3.25 16.67 -4.87
CA ASP A 67 1.81 16.69 -4.67
C ASP A 67 1.06 16.27 -5.95
N ARG A 68 1.60 16.58 -7.13
CA ARG A 68 1.09 16.11 -8.42
C ARG A 68 1.24 14.60 -8.60
N CYS A 69 2.29 13.97 -8.07
CA CYS A 69 2.41 12.51 -8.02
C CYS A 69 1.25 11.90 -7.23
N CYS A 70 0.92 12.48 -6.07
CA CYS A 70 -0.19 12.03 -5.22
C CYS A 70 -1.55 12.27 -5.88
N GLN A 71 -1.76 13.39 -6.57
CA GLN A 71 -2.97 13.64 -7.34
C GLN A 71 -3.24 12.56 -8.40
N LYS A 72 -2.17 12.10 -9.08
CA LYS A 72 -2.25 11.00 -10.05
C LYS A 72 -2.54 9.67 -9.37
N HIS A 73 -1.98 9.45 -8.18
CA HIS A 73 -2.23 8.25 -7.38
C HIS A 73 -3.69 8.16 -6.93
N ASP A 74 -4.26 9.25 -6.42
CA ASP A 74 -5.69 9.34 -6.06
C ASP A 74 -6.58 9.00 -7.27
N SER A 75 -6.23 9.54 -8.44
CA SER A 75 -6.92 9.23 -9.70
C SER A 75 -6.81 7.74 -10.03
N CYS A 76 -5.62 7.16 -9.94
CA CYS A 76 -5.37 5.74 -10.21
C CYS A 76 -6.20 4.83 -9.29
N TYR A 77 -6.27 5.15 -8.00
CA TYR A 77 -7.11 4.45 -7.04
C TYR A 77 -8.60 4.52 -7.39
N GLY A 78 -9.07 5.68 -7.89
CA GLY A 78 -10.43 5.83 -8.42
C GLY A 78 -10.72 4.89 -9.60
N TRP A 79 -9.74 4.67 -10.48
CA TRP A 79 -9.88 3.79 -11.64
C TRP A 79 -9.68 2.30 -11.33
N ALA A 80 -9.09 1.96 -10.18
CA ALA A 80 -8.91 0.57 -9.76
C ALA A 80 -10.27 -0.17 -9.61
N ASN A 81 -11.35 0.59 -9.39
CA ASN A 81 -12.75 0.13 -9.31
C ASN A 81 -12.92 -1.14 -8.45
N CYS A 82 -12.36 -1.10 -7.25
CA CYS A 82 -12.47 -2.19 -6.29
C CYS A 82 -13.92 -2.31 -5.77
N PRO A 83 -14.43 -3.52 -5.48
CA PRO A 83 -15.85 -3.74 -5.17
C PRO A 83 -16.42 -2.92 -4.00
N LEU A 84 -15.56 -2.40 -3.12
CA LEU A 84 -15.92 -1.53 -2.01
C LEU A 84 -14.88 -0.41 -1.90
N SER A 85 -15.33 0.84 -1.84
CA SER A 85 -14.47 2.04 -1.85
C SER A 85 -13.46 2.09 -0.68
N GLY A 86 -13.75 1.46 0.46
CA GLY A 86 -12.83 1.35 1.59
C GLY A 86 -11.78 0.23 1.46
N MET A 87 -11.98 -0.72 0.54
CA MET A 87 -11.08 -1.87 0.37
C MET A 87 -9.74 -1.49 -0.23
N VAL A 88 -9.66 -0.36 -0.94
CA VAL A 88 -8.41 0.13 -1.55
C VAL A 88 -7.25 0.28 -0.54
N TYR A 89 -7.56 0.49 0.74
CA TYR A 89 -6.55 0.63 1.80
C TYR A 89 -6.16 -0.68 2.49
N ILE A 90 -6.88 -1.78 2.21
CA ILE A 90 -6.72 -3.05 2.92
C ILE A 90 -6.57 -4.27 2.01
N VAL A 91 -6.84 -4.14 0.71
CA VAL A 91 -6.65 -5.21 -0.29
C VAL A 91 -5.17 -5.61 -0.31
N PRO A 92 -4.84 -6.86 0.04
CA PRO A 92 -3.49 -7.34 -0.07
C PRO A 92 -3.10 -7.53 -1.53
N TYR A 93 -1.86 -7.21 -1.84
CA TYR A 93 -1.21 -7.54 -3.10
C TYR A 93 0.26 -7.88 -2.82
N PHE A 94 0.90 -8.54 -3.79
CA PHE A 94 2.30 -8.98 -3.70
C PHE A 94 3.19 -8.16 -4.63
N TRP A 95 4.38 -7.83 -4.13
CA TRP A 95 5.38 -7.07 -4.87
C TRP A 95 6.78 -7.39 -4.30
N LYS A 96 7.82 -6.96 -5.01
CA LYS A 96 9.21 -7.07 -4.59
C LYS A 96 9.99 -5.79 -4.91
N CYS A 97 10.99 -5.49 -4.09
CA CYS A 97 11.99 -4.47 -4.39
C CYS A 97 13.21 -5.13 -5.02
N VAL A 98 13.66 -4.66 -6.18
CA VAL A 98 14.87 -5.15 -6.85
C VAL A 98 15.69 -3.94 -7.30
N TYR A 99 16.88 -3.73 -6.73
CA TYR A 99 17.74 -2.57 -7.04
C TYR A 99 17.00 -1.22 -7.00
N ASP A 100 16.33 -0.96 -5.87
CA ASP A 100 15.52 0.26 -5.64
C ASP A 100 14.39 0.46 -6.67
N GLN A 101 13.96 -0.63 -7.30
CA GLN A 101 12.82 -0.67 -8.22
C GLN A 101 11.72 -1.56 -7.65
N PRO A 102 10.54 -1.02 -7.32
CA PRO A 102 9.39 -1.83 -6.95
C PRO A 102 8.82 -2.53 -8.20
N HIS A 103 8.55 -3.83 -8.08
CA HIS A 103 7.92 -4.67 -9.10
C HIS A 103 6.70 -5.39 -8.55
N CYS A 104 5.57 -5.24 -9.23
CA CYS A 104 4.35 -5.97 -8.91
C CYS A 104 4.43 -7.44 -9.33
N ALA A 105 3.85 -8.33 -8.53
CA ALA A 105 3.60 -9.69 -8.96
C ALA A 105 2.53 -9.72 -10.07
N ILE A 106 2.64 -10.70 -10.97
CA ILE A 106 1.63 -10.92 -12.03
C ILE A 106 0.36 -11.56 -11.44
N ASP A 107 0.53 -12.40 -10.43
CA ASP A 107 -0.53 -13.10 -9.70
C ASP A 107 -0.49 -12.72 -8.22
N HIS A 108 -1.66 -12.42 -7.65
CA HIS A 108 -1.84 -12.11 -6.23
C HIS A 108 -2.58 -13.22 -5.49
N SER A 109 -2.45 -14.47 -5.93
CA SER A 109 -3.10 -15.64 -5.33
C SER A 109 -4.62 -15.41 -5.23
N ILE A 110 -5.21 -15.64 -4.07
CA ILE A 110 -6.64 -15.45 -3.80
C ILE A 110 -7.13 -14.01 -3.98
N PHE A 111 -6.22 -13.03 -4.12
CA PHE A 111 -6.56 -11.61 -4.33
C PHE A 111 -6.66 -11.23 -5.82
N GLY A 112 -6.35 -12.17 -6.72
CA GLY A 112 -6.59 -12.06 -8.17
C GLY A 112 -5.32 -11.88 -9.01
N GLY A 113 -5.47 -12.09 -10.32
CA GLY A 113 -4.39 -11.93 -11.30
C GLY A 113 -4.43 -10.57 -12.00
N ARG A 114 -4.06 -10.55 -13.27
CA ARG A 114 -4.14 -9.37 -14.15
C ARG A 114 -5.53 -8.70 -14.07
N ASP A 115 -5.54 -7.37 -14.09
CA ASP A 115 -6.74 -6.52 -14.04
C ASP A 115 -7.61 -6.62 -12.77
N SER A 116 -7.21 -7.45 -11.80
CA SER A 116 -7.82 -7.48 -10.47
C SER A 116 -7.59 -6.16 -9.72
N CYS A 117 -8.42 -5.91 -8.72
CA CYS A 117 -8.22 -4.79 -7.78
C CYS A 117 -6.82 -4.84 -7.16
N ALA A 118 -6.34 -6.01 -6.72
CA ALA A 118 -5.00 -6.18 -6.15
C ALA A 118 -3.89 -5.77 -7.14
N SER A 119 -4.00 -6.21 -8.40
CA SER A 119 -3.03 -5.89 -9.45
C SER A 119 -3.01 -4.40 -9.79
N LYS A 120 -4.18 -3.78 -9.91
CA LYS A 120 -4.31 -2.35 -10.19
C LYS A 120 -3.77 -1.50 -9.05
N LEU A 121 -4.10 -1.82 -7.80
CA LEU A 121 -3.59 -1.11 -6.63
C LEU A 121 -2.06 -1.21 -6.51
N CYS A 122 -1.51 -2.41 -6.73
CA CYS A 122 -0.07 -2.59 -6.76
C CYS A 122 0.59 -1.67 -7.79
N GLU A 123 0.04 -1.62 -9.01
CA GLU A 123 0.59 -0.78 -10.08
C GLU A 123 0.43 0.72 -9.77
N CYS A 124 -0.68 1.15 -9.17
CA CYS A 124 -0.84 2.52 -8.69
C CYS A 124 0.25 2.89 -7.67
N ASP A 125 0.52 2.04 -6.69
CA ASP A 125 1.54 2.27 -5.66
C ASP A 125 2.96 2.25 -6.24
N ARG A 126 3.22 1.38 -7.22
CA ARG A 126 4.46 1.35 -7.98
C ARG A 126 4.68 2.66 -8.74
N GLN A 127 3.66 3.14 -9.46
CA GLN A 127 3.73 4.38 -10.23
C GLN A 127 3.94 5.60 -9.35
N LEU A 128 3.25 5.67 -8.21
CA LEU A 128 3.48 6.73 -7.21
C LEU A 128 4.94 6.71 -6.75
N SER A 129 5.44 5.55 -6.33
CA SER A 129 6.80 5.40 -5.80
C SER A 129 7.87 5.82 -6.82
N LEU A 130 7.69 5.47 -8.10
CA LEU A 130 8.59 5.89 -9.19
C LEU A 130 8.46 7.37 -9.57
N CYS A 131 7.28 7.96 -9.40
CA CYS A 131 7.10 9.39 -9.55
C CYS A 131 7.88 10.14 -8.46
N LEU A 132 7.70 9.73 -7.20
CA LEU A 132 8.38 10.33 -6.04
C LEU A 132 9.91 10.19 -6.10
N GLN A 133 10.44 9.10 -6.68
CA GLN A 133 11.88 8.87 -6.85
C GLN A 133 12.58 9.99 -7.65
N ARG A 134 11.85 10.75 -8.46
CA ARG A 134 12.40 11.85 -9.27
C ARG A 134 12.61 13.14 -8.50
N HIS A 135 12.24 13.17 -7.22
CA HIS A 135 12.27 14.34 -6.38
C HIS A 135 13.07 14.08 -5.10
N SER A 136 13.69 15.13 -4.55
CA SER A 136 14.40 15.04 -3.27
C SER A 136 13.46 14.68 -2.13
N CYS A 137 13.96 13.97 -1.12
CA CYS A 137 13.19 13.64 0.07
C CYS A 137 12.62 14.90 0.75
N PRO A 138 11.30 14.95 1.01
CA PRO A 138 10.69 16.08 1.70
C PRO A 138 11.33 16.34 3.06
N GLN A 139 11.78 17.59 3.27
CA GLN A 139 12.25 18.08 4.58
C GLN A 139 11.14 18.80 5.36
N SER A 140 10.10 19.25 4.66
CA SER A 140 8.90 19.87 5.21
C SER A 140 7.67 19.38 4.47
N ARG A 141 6.48 19.64 5.03
CA ARG A 141 5.20 19.33 4.40
C ARG A 141 4.49 20.65 4.08
N PRO A 142 4.48 21.11 2.82
CA PRO A 142 3.72 22.28 2.45
C PRO A 142 2.23 22.03 2.74
N PHE A 143 1.55 23.06 3.24
CA PHE A 143 0.11 23.01 3.48
C PHE A 143 -0.66 23.19 2.18
N CYS A 144 -1.84 22.57 2.09
CA CYS A 144 -2.75 22.83 0.99
C CYS A 144 -3.36 24.23 1.10
N THR A 145 -3.04 25.10 0.15
CA THR A 145 -3.50 26.51 0.14
C THR A 145 -4.89 26.68 -0.47
N SER A 146 -5.41 25.67 -1.17
CA SER A 146 -6.74 25.67 -1.77
C SER A 146 -7.86 25.19 -0.84
N SER A 147 -7.57 24.86 0.41
CA SER A 147 -8.59 24.48 1.39
C SER A 147 -9.37 25.73 1.84
N PRO A 148 -10.71 25.68 1.94
CA PRO A 148 -11.51 26.81 2.45
C PRO A 148 -11.18 27.21 3.90
N PHE A 149 -10.40 26.39 4.62
CA PHE A 149 -9.93 26.64 5.99
C PHE A 149 -8.53 27.29 6.06
N SER A 150 -7.98 27.76 4.93
CA SER A 150 -6.64 28.38 4.86
C SER A 150 -6.62 29.90 5.12
N LYS A 151 -7.69 30.47 5.69
CA LYS A 151 -7.78 31.87 6.10
C LYS A 151 -8.02 31.99 7.60
#